data_AF-A0A143Q5S6-F1
#
_entry.id   AF-A0A143Q5S6-F1
#
_cell.length_a   1.000
_cell.length_b   1.000
_cell.length_c   1.000
_cell.angle_alpha   90.00
_cell.angle_beta   90.00
_cell.angle_gamma   90.00
#
_symmetry.space_group_name_H-M   'P 1'
#
loop_
_entity.id
_entity.type
_entity.pdbx_description
1 polymer ?
#
loop_
_entity_poly.entity_id
_entity_poly.type
_entity_poly.pdbx_seq_one_letter_code
_entity_poly.pdbx_strand_id
1 'polypeptide(L)'
;MISDVSASFPEPPLPLGPSGLVALEADLLGAVASAKPRASTLDVIERVLRMRGGGGSVDSVHTALTTLALPVRLQFPLFSFHGNGGTWDDGADSPENTRVALTGLGRAAADAVSGTGPPVPWDLLNGSIHRGGARIAFTAKAVAYAMDRALTNEPIDTDHLDLCVASGAVARGDLQSYVDGQPTDFDLASTIVATESGAVVRGVPPRISPRTIADYVGRTYLLPTTDMTVGSDVRVNVWVPPEGGDSRLAPLLEGTDEGLRERIVLWLGQPLSQFLAEWIRRHGPDRARAGLTVLATTASE
;
A
#
# COMPACT_ATOMS: atom_id res chain seq x y z
N MET A 1 -10.17 -23.89 -6.17
CA MET A 1 -9.22 -24.61 -5.31
C MET A 1 -8.49 -23.54 -4.51
N ILE A 2 -8.81 -23.39 -3.23
CA ILE A 2 -8.13 -22.42 -2.34
C ILE A 2 -6.73 -22.99 -2.12
N SER A 3 -5.70 -22.36 -2.68
CA SER A 3 -4.34 -22.66 -2.24
C SER A 3 -4.20 -22.07 -0.85
N ASP A 4 -4.40 -22.86 0.20
CA ASP A 4 -4.08 -22.48 1.57
C ASP A 4 -2.55 -22.34 1.67
N VAL A 5 -2.07 -21.16 1.29
CA VAL A 5 -0.70 -20.72 1.60
C VAL A 5 -0.71 -20.39 3.08
N SER A 6 -0.51 -21.41 3.91
CA SER A 6 -0.35 -21.26 5.36
C SER A 6 0.90 -20.42 5.62
N ALA A 7 0.75 -19.10 5.71
CA ALA A 7 1.82 -18.22 6.12
C ALA A 7 2.09 -18.43 7.61
N SER A 8 3.37 -18.62 7.96
CA SER A 8 3.85 -18.49 9.33
C SER A 8 3.37 -17.19 9.95
N PHE A 9 3.08 -17.19 11.25
CA PHE A 9 2.71 -15.98 12.00
C PHE A 9 3.68 -14.84 11.63
N PRO A 10 3.16 -13.66 11.25
CA PRO A 10 4.02 -12.54 10.91
C PRO A 10 4.86 -12.19 12.15
N GLU A 11 6.14 -11.89 11.94
CA GLU A 11 6.97 -11.28 12.98
C GLU A 11 6.26 -10.02 13.50
N PRO A 12 6.41 -9.69 14.79
CA PRO A 12 5.83 -8.47 15.34
C PRO A 12 6.22 -7.26 14.48
N PRO A 13 5.31 -6.30 14.28
CA PRO A 13 5.55 -5.18 13.39
C PRO A 13 6.86 -4.48 13.79
N LEU A 14 7.72 -4.21 12.80
CA LEU A 14 9.01 -3.55 13.01
C LEU A 14 8.83 -2.28 13.86
N PRO A 15 9.76 -2.00 14.79
CA PRO A 15 9.68 -0.80 15.61
C PRO A 15 9.67 0.42 14.69
N LEU A 16 8.58 1.18 14.75
CA LEU A 16 8.39 2.35 13.90
C LEU A 16 9.00 3.59 14.54
N GLY A 17 9.53 4.47 13.70
CA GLY A 17 9.92 5.80 14.11
C GLY A 17 8.71 6.67 14.47
N PRO A 18 8.95 7.88 15.00
CA PRO A 18 7.89 8.83 15.42
C PRO A 18 6.89 9.19 14.31
N SER A 19 7.30 9.08 13.05
CA SER A 19 6.52 9.38 11.85
C SER A 19 5.73 8.17 11.30
N GLY A 20 5.84 6.99 11.92
CA GLY A 20 5.33 5.74 11.35
C GLY A 20 6.24 5.14 10.27
N LEU A 21 7.28 5.87 9.86
CA LEU A 21 8.29 5.39 8.91
C LEU A 21 9.42 4.67 9.65
N VAL A 22 10.02 3.66 9.00
CA VAL A 22 11.26 3.08 9.52
C VAL A 22 12.45 3.99 9.18
N ALA A 23 13.56 3.81 9.89
CA ALA A 23 14.74 4.66 9.72
C ALA A 23 15.21 4.76 8.25
N LEU A 24 15.13 3.67 7.47
CA LEU A 24 15.58 3.68 6.08
C LEU A 24 14.69 4.57 5.20
N GLU A 25 13.38 4.57 5.44
CA GLU A 25 12.43 5.38 4.69
C GLU A 25 12.63 6.87 5.02
N ALA A 26 12.87 7.18 6.30
CA ALA A 26 13.22 8.53 6.74
C ALA A 26 14.53 9.04 6.11
N ASP A 27 15.55 8.19 6.03
CA ASP A 27 16.83 8.52 5.37
C ASP A 27 16.64 8.76 3.86
N LEU A 28 15.83 7.92 3.19
CA LEU A 28 15.51 8.08 1.76
C LEU A 28 14.78 9.40 1.50
N LEU A 29 13.77 9.72 2.30
CA LEU A 29 13.05 11.00 2.21
C LEU A 29 14.01 12.19 2.36
N GLY A 30 14.87 12.18 3.38
CA GLY A 30 15.87 13.23 3.60
C GLY A 30 16.89 13.35 2.46
N ALA A 31 17.34 12.22 1.92
CA ALA A 31 18.29 12.19 0.80
C ALA A 31 17.69 12.78 -0.48
N VAL A 32 16.45 12.43 -0.83
CA VAL A 32 15.77 12.97 -2.03
C VAL A 32 15.35 14.43 -1.80
N ALA A 33 14.86 14.78 -0.60
CA ALA A 33 14.42 16.13 -0.27
C ALA A 33 15.52 17.18 -0.44
N SER A 34 16.76 16.80 -0.14
CA SER A 34 17.96 17.63 -0.22
C SER A 34 18.70 17.52 -1.56
N ALA A 35 18.18 16.73 -2.49
CA ALA A 35 18.69 16.62 -3.85
C ALA A 35 17.94 17.55 -4.82
N LYS A 36 18.36 17.57 -6.08
CA LYS A 36 17.64 18.28 -7.15
C LYS A 36 16.24 17.68 -7.34
N PRO A 37 15.26 18.41 -7.90
CA PRO A 37 13.88 17.94 -8.08
C PRO A 37 13.73 16.59 -8.80
N ARG A 38 14.74 16.17 -9.58
CA ARG A 38 14.88 14.83 -10.13
C ARG A 38 16.32 14.37 -9.92
N ALA A 39 16.54 13.60 -8.87
CA ALA A 39 17.87 13.11 -8.50
C ALA A 39 18.18 11.80 -9.24
N SER A 40 19.46 11.57 -9.53
CA SER A 40 19.96 10.24 -9.91
C SER A 40 19.63 9.26 -8.78
N THR A 41 19.05 8.11 -9.12
CA THR A 41 18.71 7.08 -8.12
C THR A 41 19.96 6.56 -7.43
N LEU A 42 21.04 6.34 -8.19
CA LEU A 42 22.34 5.93 -7.64
C LEU A 42 22.88 6.95 -6.63
N ASP A 43 22.86 8.25 -6.95
CA ASP A 43 23.37 9.30 -6.07
C ASP A 43 22.61 9.34 -4.72
N VAL A 44 21.29 9.10 -4.78
CA VAL A 44 20.42 9.01 -3.58
C VAL A 44 20.81 7.80 -2.75
N ILE A 45 21.00 6.62 -3.37
CA ILE A 45 21.40 5.40 -2.68
C ILE A 45 22.78 5.58 -2.01
N GLU A 46 23.76 6.08 -2.75
CA GLU A 46 25.11 6.34 -2.21
C GLU A 46 25.08 7.34 -1.05
N ARG A 47 24.20 8.33 -1.11
CA ARG A 47 23.99 9.26 0.01
C ARG A 47 23.41 8.56 1.24
N VAL A 48 22.40 7.72 1.08
CA VAL A 48 21.80 6.94 2.18
C VAL A 48 22.82 6.00 2.82
N LEU A 49 23.58 5.26 2.00
CA LEU A 49 24.63 4.37 2.50
C LEU A 49 25.69 5.14 3.29
N ARG A 50 26.10 6.33 2.83
CA ARG A 50 27.01 7.22 3.58
C ARG A 50 26.42 7.69 4.91
N MET A 51 25.15 8.11 4.95
CA MET A 51 24.48 8.52 6.19
C MET A 51 24.44 7.39 7.22
N ARG A 52 24.37 6.13 6.75
CA ARG A 52 24.36 4.92 7.58
C ARG A 52 25.74 4.35 7.90
N GLY A 53 26.82 5.09 7.61
CA GLY A 53 28.19 4.63 7.87
C GLY A 53 28.60 3.41 7.04
N GLY A 54 28.01 3.22 5.86
CA GLY A 54 28.27 2.09 4.97
C GLY A 54 27.47 0.82 5.27
N GLY A 55 26.55 0.84 6.24
CA GLY A 55 25.66 -0.28 6.52
C GLY A 55 24.56 -0.45 5.46
N GLY A 56 24.44 -1.65 4.90
CA GLY A 56 23.44 -2.02 3.88
C GLY A 56 24.06 -2.30 2.51
N SER A 57 23.24 -2.74 1.55
CA SER A 57 23.64 -2.93 0.15
C SER A 57 22.91 -1.97 -0.78
N VAL A 58 23.51 -1.65 -1.93
CA VAL A 58 22.86 -0.87 -3.00
C VAL A 58 21.49 -1.47 -3.34
N ASP A 59 21.43 -2.80 -3.51
CA ASP A 59 20.19 -3.52 -3.84
C ASP A 59 19.10 -3.36 -2.78
N SER A 60 19.46 -3.40 -1.49
CA SER A 60 18.49 -3.25 -0.39
C SER A 60 17.88 -1.85 -0.35
N VAL A 61 18.70 -0.82 -0.56
CA VAL A 61 18.24 0.58 -0.57
C VAL A 61 17.44 0.86 -1.84
N HIS A 62 17.90 0.33 -2.98
CA HIS A 62 17.19 0.44 -4.25
C HIS A 62 15.80 -0.21 -4.17
N THR A 63 15.72 -1.43 -3.62
CA THR A 63 14.45 -2.15 -3.43
C THR A 63 13.50 -1.38 -2.52
N ALA A 64 14.00 -0.80 -1.42
CA ALA A 64 13.18 0.02 -0.54
C ALA A 64 12.65 1.26 -1.28
N LEU A 65 13.51 1.95 -2.03
CA LEU A 65 13.14 3.15 -2.78
C LEU A 65 12.09 2.86 -3.87
N THR A 66 12.26 1.78 -4.64
CA THR A 66 11.30 1.38 -5.69
C THR A 66 9.98 0.95 -5.08
N THR A 67 10.01 0.18 -3.99
CA THR A 67 8.79 -0.18 -3.24
C THR A 67 8.03 1.06 -2.81
N LEU A 68 8.73 2.09 -2.32
CA LEU A 68 8.17 3.37 -1.88
C LEU A 68 7.59 4.25 -3.00
N ALA A 69 7.79 3.85 -4.25
CA ALA A 69 7.30 4.54 -5.44
C ALA A 69 6.17 3.79 -6.17
N LEU A 70 5.99 2.50 -5.90
CA LEU A 70 5.05 1.66 -6.65
C LEU A 70 3.61 1.84 -6.12
N PRO A 71 2.68 2.40 -6.90
CA PRO A 71 1.29 2.63 -6.48
C PRO A 71 0.53 1.34 -6.17
N VAL A 72 0.97 0.23 -6.76
CA VAL A 72 0.40 -1.09 -6.49
C VAL A 72 0.82 -1.65 -5.13
N ARG A 73 1.93 -1.16 -4.55
CA ARG A 73 2.43 -1.57 -3.23
C ARG A 73 2.02 -0.60 -2.13
N LEU A 74 1.90 0.69 -2.44
CA LEU A 74 1.58 1.74 -1.47
C LEU A 74 0.40 2.56 -1.94
N GLN A 75 -0.55 2.76 -1.03
CA GLN A 75 -1.71 3.60 -1.27
C GLN A 75 -1.29 5.04 -1.59
N PHE A 76 -0.27 5.54 -0.88
CA PHE A 76 0.28 6.87 -1.06
C PHE A 76 1.79 6.77 -1.36
N PRO A 77 2.17 6.62 -2.64
CA PRO A 77 3.57 6.62 -3.05
C PRO A 77 4.27 7.91 -2.62
N LEU A 78 5.42 7.75 -1.97
CA LEU A 78 6.22 8.88 -1.48
C LEU A 78 7.22 9.36 -2.52
N PHE A 79 7.51 8.53 -3.52
CA PHE A 79 8.44 8.85 -4.59
C PHE A 79 7.79 8.70 -5.97
N SER A 80 8.27 9.49 -6.92
CA SER A 80 7.97 9.36 -8.34
C SER A 80 9.24 8.95 -9.07
N PHE A 81 9.21 7.78 -9.71
CA PHE A 81 10.30 7.29 -10.55
C PHE A 81 10.17 7.79 -11.99
N HIS A 82 11.33 8.08 -12.59
CA HIS A 82 11.48 8.38 -14.00
C HIS A 82 12.45 7.35 -14.60
N GLY A 83 12.02 6.65 -15.64
CA GLY A 83 12.65 5.41 -16.12
C GLY A 83 11.79 4.19 -15.74
N ASN A 84 12.30 2.99 -15.93
CA ASN A 84 11.62 1.77 -15.51
C ASN A 84 11.83 1.55 -13.99
N GLY A 85 10.86 1.96 -13.18
CA GLY A 85 10.84 1.76 -11.72
C GLY A 85 10.39 0.36 -11.28
N GLY A 86 10.19 -0.56 -12.23
CA GLY A 86 9.67 -1.91 -12.01
C GLY A 86 8.16 -1.98 -12.09
N THR A 87 7.65 -3.20 -12.07
CA THR A 87 6.22 -3.52 -11.98
C THR A 87 5.99 -4.42 -10.76
N TRP A 88 4.85 -5.08 -10.68
CA TRP A 88 4.63 -6.10 -9.64
C TRP A 88 5.55 -7.31 -9.80
N ASP A 89 5.75 -7.74 -11.05
CA ASP A 89 6.43 -8.99 -11.39
C ASP A 89 7.85 -8.76 -11.92
N ASP A 90 8.11 -7.57 -12.46
CA ASP A 90 9.38 -7.22 -13.08
C ASP A 90 10.16 -6.23 -12.20
N GLY A 91 11.45 -6.50 -12.02
CA GLY A 91 12.35 -5.62 -11.28
C GLY A 91 12.50 -4.25 -11.93
N ALA A 92 12.87 -3.26 -11.11
CA ALA A 92 13.30 -1.97 -11.61
C ALA A 92 14.58 -2.09 -12.44
N ASP A 93 14.76 -1.16 -13.38
CA ASP A 93 16.03 -0.99 -14.08
C ASP A 93 17.13 -0.53 -13.10
N SER A 94 18.38 -0.64 -13.51
CA SER A 94 19.50 -0.35 -12.65
C SER A 94 19.48 1.11 -12.13
N PRO A 95 19.99 1.39 -10.92
CA PRO A 95 20.00 2.74 -10.36
C PRO A 95 20.65 3.81 -11.24
N GLU A 96 21.57 3.42 -12.12
CA GLU A 96 22.25 4.31 -13.07
C GLU A 96 21.30 4.86 -14.14
N ASN A 97 20.25 4.10 -14.47
CA ASN A 97 19.31 4.40 -15.55
C ASN A 97 18.02 5.06 -15.06
N THR A 98 17.84 5.20 -13.76
CA THR A 98 16.62 5.73 -13.16
C THR A 98 16.85 7.04 -12.41
N ARG A 99 15.78 7.82 -12.28
CA ARG A 99 15.77 9.04 -11.46
C ARG A 99 14.57 9.03 -10.54
N VAL A 100 14.71 9.69 -9.40
CA VAL A 100 13.67 9.76 -8.38
C VAL A 100 13.38 11.21 -7.96
N ALA A 101 12.12 11.47 -7.65
CA ALA A 101 11.62 12.72 -7.12
C ALA A 101 10.67 12.43 -5.94
N LEU A 102 10.46 13.40 -5.05
CA LEU A 102 9.37 13.32 -4.08
C LEU A 102 8.04 13.63 -4.77
N THR A 103 7.00 12.89 -4.41
CA THR A 103 5.61 13.31 -4.69
C THR A 103 5.22 14.49 -3.78
N GLY A 104 4.04 15.07 -3.96
CA GLY A 104 3.51 16.06 -3.01
C GLY A 104 3.45 15.49 -1.57
N LEU A 105 2.95 14.26 -1.44
CA LEU A 105 2.90 13.52 -0.17
C LEU A 105 4.29 13.14 0.34
N GLY A 106 5.21 12.75 -0.55
CA GLY A 106 6.61 12.52 -0.21
C GLY A 106 7.28 13.76 0.36
N ARG A 107 6.97 14.95 -0.16
CA ARG A 107 7.46 16.22 0.40
C ARG A 107 6.91 16.44 1.80
N ALA A 108 5.60 16.29 1.99
CA ALA A 108 4.98 16.40 3.32
C ALA A 108 5.59 15.41 4.32
N ALA A 109 5.88 14.17 3.89
CA ALA A 109 6.53 13.16 4.71
C ALA A 109 7.98 13.57 5.08
N ALA A 110 8.75 14.09 4.13
CA ALA A 110 10.11 14.58 4.37
C ALA A 110 10.13 15.78 5.34
N ASP A 111 9.20 16.71 5.18
CA ASP A 111 9.05 17.87 6.07
C ASP A 111 8.65 17.43 7.49
N ALA A 112 7.75 16.45 7.61
CA ALA A 112 7.39 15.85 8.89
C ALA A 112 8.60 15.18 9.57
N VAL A 113 9.38 14.39 8.83
CA VAL A 113 10.59 13.71 9.34
C VAL A 113 11.65 14.71 9.81
N SER A 114 11.83 15.82 9.10
CA SER A 114 12.78 16.88 9.48
C SER A 114 12.23 17.85 10.54
N GLY A 115 10.98 17.67 10.98
CA GLY A 115 10.32 18.50 11.98
C GLY A 115 9.82 19.86 11.48
N THR A 116 10.02 20.17 10.19
CA THR A 116 9.61 21.43 9.55
C THR A 116 8.15 21.43 9.12
N GLY A 117 7.56 20.25 8.90
CA GLY A 117 6.16 20.04 8.52
C GLY A 117 5.31 19.40 9.62
N PRO A 118 3.97 19.41 9.48
CA PRO A 118 3.09 18.72 10.42
C PRO A 118 3.32 17.20 10.35
N PRO A 119 3.30 16.51 11.49
CA PRO A 119 3.44 15.06 11.51
C PRO A 119 2.16 14.40 10.97
N VAL A 120 2.33 13.26 10.29
CA VAL A 120 1.25 12.42 9.75
C VAL A 120 1.54 10.96 10.14
N PRO A 121 0.54 10.16 10.55
CA PRO A 121 0.74 8.75 10.88
C PRO A 121 0.84 7.90 9.60
N TRP A 122 2.01 7.95 8.95
CA TRP A 122 2.23 7.32 7.64
C TRP A 122 2.05 5.80 7.65
N ASP A 123 2.25 5.15 8.80
CA ASP A 123 2.04 3.72 8.96
C ASP A 123 0.58 3.31 8.91
N LEU A 124 -0.33 4.17 9.37
CA LEU A 124 -1.77 3.95 9.19
C LEU A 124 -2.17 4.16 7.74
N LEU A 125 -1.57 5.13 7.05
CA LEU A 125 -1.91 5.44 5.65
C LEU A 125 -1.36 4.45 4.63
N ASN A 126 -0.19 3.89 4.88
CA ASN A 126 0.51 3.04 3.91
C ASN A 126 0.62 1.58 4.36
N GLY A 127 0.28 1.29 5.62
CA GLY A 127 0.42 -0.02 6.21
C GLY A 127 1.87 -0.51 6.20
N SER A 128 2.05 -1.82 6.35
CA SER A 128 3.35 -2.49 6.29
C SER A 128 3.34 -3.79 5.48
N ILE A 129 2.19 -4.20 4.93
CA ILE A 129 2.07 -5.43 4.12
C ILE A 129 3.04 -5.45 2.94
N HIS A 130 3.29 -4.30 2.31
CA HIS A 130 4.20 -4.18 1.16
C HIS A 130 5.65 -4.60 1.45
N ARG A 131 6.05 -4.67 2.72
CA ARG A 131 7.36 -5.13 3.19
C ARG A 131 7.26 -6.38 4.08
N GLY A 132 6.18 -7.16 3.91
CA GLY A 132 5.93 -8.38 4.68
C GLY A 132 5.43 -8.17 6.11
N GLY A 133 5.09 -6.93 6.49
CA GLY A 133 4.49 -6.64 7.80
C GLY A 133 3.01 -7.02 7.90
N ALA A 134 2.43 -6.83 9.09
CA ALA A 134 1.07 -7.26 9.40
C ALA A 134 0.02 -6.12 9.40
N ARG A 135 0.37 -4.90 8.96
CA ARG A 135 -0.58 -3.77 8.97
C ARG A 135 -1.11 -3.48 7.58
N ILE A 136 -2.43 -3.49 7.45
CA ILE A 136 -3.12 -2.95 6.29
C ILE A 136 -3.29 -1.43 6.43
N ALA A 137 -3.31 -0.74 5.30
CA ALA A 137 -3.54 0.69 5.26
C ALA A 137 -5.00 1.04 5.53
N PHE A 138 -5.23 2.24 6.06
CA PHE A 138 -6.52 2.89 6.15
C PHE A 138 -6.62 3.99 5.09
N THR A 139 -7.84 4.29 4.65
CA THR A 139 -8.06 5.48 3.82
C THR A 139 -7.67 6.76 4.57
N ALA A 140 -7.24 7.80 3.85
CA ALA A 140 -6.91 9.10 4.46
C ALA A 140 -8.09 9.67 5.25
N LYS A 141 -9.32 9.47 4.77
CA LYS A 141 -10.56 9.84 5.46
C LYS A 141 -10.73 9.11 6.79
N ALA A 142 -10.52 7.79 6.81
CA ALA A 142 -10.62 6.99 8.04
C ALA A 142 -9.55 7.40 9.07
N VAL A 143 -8.31 7.65 8.63
CA VAL A 143 -7.24 8.15 9.51
C VAL A 143 -7.59 9.53 10.05
N ALA A 144 -8.08 10.45 9.21
CA ALA A 144 -8.49 11.79 9.65
C ALA A 144 -9.62 11.72 10.69
N TYR A 145 -10.64 10.89 10.45
CA TYR A 145 -11.72 10.64 11.41
C TYR A 145 -11.19 10.11 12.75
N ALA A 146 -10.36 9.06 12.73
CA ALA A 146 -9.82 8.46 13.95
C ALA A 146 -8.94 9.45 14.73
N MET A 147 -8.14 10.26 14.03
CA MET A 147 -7.33 11.31 14.64
C MET A 147 -8.18 12.41 15.28
N ASP A 148 -9.26 12.84 14.62
CA ASP A 148 -10.19 13.83 15.16
C ASP A 148 -10.83 13.33 16.46
N ARG A 149 -11.36 12.10 16.48
CA ARG A 149 -11.90 11.48 17.69
C ARG A 149 -10.85 11.37 18.81
N ALA A 150 -9.62 10.96 18.48
CA ALA A 150 -8.54 10.87 19.45
C ALA A 150 -8.14 12.24 20.03
N LEU A 151 -8.20 13.32 19.24
CA LEU A 151 -7.93 14.69 19.68
C LEU A 151 -9.02 15.25 20.59
N THR A 152 -10.27 14.82 20.42
CA THR A 152 -11.41 15.20 21.28
C THR A 152 -11.65 14.20 22.42
N ASN A 153 -10.84 13.15 22.52
CA ASN A 153 -10.98 12.06 23.48
C ASN A 153 -12.37 11.38 23.41
N GLU A 154 -12.88 11.25 22.19
CA GLU A 154 -14.11 10.54 21.86
C GLU A 154 -13.81 9.11 21.40
N PRO A 155 -14.75 8.17 21.57
CA PRO A 155 -14.60 6.81 21.05
C PRO A 155 -14.50 6.81 19.52
N ILE A 156 -13.70 5.88 18.98
CA ILE A 156 -13.57 5.67 17.54
C ILE A 156 -14.59 4.62 17.12
N ASP A 157 -15.58 5.04 16.33
CA ASP A 157 -16.54 4.14 15.69
C ASP A 157 -15.94 3.46 14.45
N THR A 158 -16.00 2.13 14.39
CA THR A 158 -15.50 1.34 13.27
C THR A 158 -16.29 1.52 11.98
N ASP A 159 -17.54 1.98 12.05
CA ASP A 159 -18.38 2.21 10.86
C ASP A 159 -17.84 3.36 9.98
N HIS A 160 -16.92 4.16 10.52
CA HIS A 160 -16.23 5.23 9.82
C HIS A 160 -14.78 4.89 9.44
N LEU A 161 -14.37 3.63 9.64
CA LEU A 161 -13.05 3.15 9.31
C LEU A 161 -13.10 2.28 8.06
N ASP A 162 -12.35 2.70 7.05
CA ASP A 162 -12.20 1.95 5.80
C ASP A 162 -10.75 1.53 5.64
N LEU A 163 -10.56 0.24 5.41
CA LEU A 163 -9.27 -0.33 5.02
C LEU A 163 -9.04 -0.16 3.53
N CYS A 164 -7.77 -0.04 3.14
CA CYS A 164 -7.35 0.05 1.75
C CYS A 164 -6.19 -0.90 1.49
N VAL A 165 -6.29 -1.66 0.40
CA VAL A 165 -5.15 -2.37 -0.17
C VAL A 165 -4.71 -1.59 -1.40
N ALA A 166 -3.45 -1.20 -1.47
CA ALA A 166 -2.90 -0.35 -2.53
C ALA A 166 -3.21 -0.86 -3.96
N SER A 167 -3.23 -2.17 -4.13
CA SER A 167 -3.55 -2.83 -5.40
C SER A 167 -5.03 -2.81 -5.77
N GLY A 168 -5.92 -2.37 -4.87
CA GLY A 168 -7.38 -2.38 -5.01
C GLY A 168 -8.07 -3.65 -4.52
N ALA A 169 -7.35 -4.59 -3.87
CA ALA A 169 -7.97 -5.81 -3.34
C ALA A 169 -8.97 -5.48 -2.21
N VAL A 170 -10.07 -6.23 -2.17
CA VAL A 170 -11.09 -6.10 -1.11
C VAL A 170 -10.60 -6.83 0.12
N ALA A 171 -10.54 -6.14 1.26
CA ALA A 171 -10.20 -6.73 2.55
C ALA A 171 -11.47 -7.02 3.36
N ARG A 172 -11.62 -8.25 3.86
CA ARG A 172 -12.73 -8.65 4.73
C ARG A 172 -12.20 -9.36 5.96
N GLY A 173 -12.69 -8.96 7.13
CA GLY A 173 -12.28 -9.49 8.41
C GLY A 173 -12.98 -8.75 9.54
N ASP A 174 -12.69 -9.15 10.77
CA ASP A 174 -13.22 -8.46 11.95
C ASP A 174 -12.44 -7.15 12.19
N LEU A 175 -12.95 -6.07 11.60
CA LEU A 175 -12.33 -4.75 11.74
C LEU A 175 -12.25 -4.31 13.20
N GLN A 176 -13.24 -4.65 14.03
CA GLN A 176 -13.24 -4.29 15.44
C GLN A 176 -12.07 -4.95 16.18
N SER A 177 -11.89 -6.26 16.02
CA SER A 177 -10.75 -6.98 16.60
C SER A 177 -9.41 -6.41 16.13
N TYR A 178 -9.30 -6.04 14.84
CA TYR A 178 -8.08 -5.42 14.30
C TYR A 178 -7.78 -4.06 14.95
N VAL A 179 -8.79 -3.18 15.07
CA VAL A 179 -8.62 -1.85 15.69
C VAL A 179 -8.42 -1.92 17.20
N ASP A 180 -8.87 -2.99 17.85
CA ASP A 180 -8.56 -3.29 19.25
C ASP A 180 -7.15 -3.89 19.43
N GLY A 181 -6.38 -3.97 18.34
CA GLY A 181 -5.00 -4.42 18.36
C GLY A 181 -4.85 -5.94 18.49
N GLN A 182 -5.89 -6.71 18.18
CA GLN A 182 -5.80 -8.18 18.17
C GLN A 182 -5.28 -8.69 16.81
N PRO A 183 -4.46 -9.76 16.81
CA PRO A 183 -4.19 -10.50 15.58
C PRO A 183 -5.51 -11.02 15.00
N THR A 184 -5.80 -10.68 13.76
CA THR A 184 -7.10 -10.92 13.13
C THR A 184 -6.90 -11.49 11.73
N ASP A 185 -7.65 -12.53 11.39
CA ASP A 185 -7.68 -13.09 10.04
C ASP A 185 -8.43 -12.16 9.09
N PHE A 186 -7.81 -11.88 7.95
CA PHE A 186 -8.42 -11.17 6.83
C PHE A 186 -8.35 -12.00 5.55
N ASP A 187 -9.47 -12.02 4.83
CA ASP A 187 -9.56 -12.43 3.44
C ASP A 187 -9.31 -11.22 2.55
N LEU A 188 -8.22 -11.25 1.78
CA LEU A 188 -7.93 -10.28 0.72
C LEU A 188 -8.30 -10.90 -0.63
N ALA A 189 -9.27 -10.32 -1.32
CA ALA A 189 -9.82 -10.89 -2.55
C ALA A 189 -9.72 -9.93 -3.73
N SER A 190 -9.44 -10.47 -4.92
CA SER A 190 -9.74 -9.75 -6.16
C SER A 190 -11.23 -9.79 -6.47
N THR A 191 -11.72 -8.80 -7.21
CA THR A 191 -13.11 -8.74 -7.69
C THR A 191 -13.12 -8.97 -9.19
N ILE A 192 -13.98 -9.86 -9.69
CA ILE A 192 -14.16 -10.06 -11.13
C ILE A 192 -15.45 -9.37 -11.56
N VAL A 193 -15.34 -8.50 -12.56
CA VAL A 193 -16.47 -7.75 -13.12
C VAL A 193 -16.61 -8.12 -14.59
N ALA A 194 -17.75 -8.70 -14.98
CA ALA A 194 -18.05 -8.94 -16.39
C ALA A 194 -18.23 -7.62 -17.16
N THR A 195 -17.82 -7.61 -18.42
CA THR A 195 -17.98 -6.50 -19.36
C THR A 195 -18.52 -7.03 -20.70
N GLU A 196 -18.98 -6.13 -21.56
CA GLU A 196 -19.45 -6.50 -22.92
C GLU A 196 -18.39 -7.23 -23.76
N SER A 197 -17.11 -7.00 -23.46
CA SER A 197 -15.96 -7.57 -24.17
C SER A 197 -15.25 -8.71 -23.41
N GLY A 198 -15.74 -9.07 -22.22
CA GLY A 198 -15.19 -10.15 -21.42
C GLY A 198 -15.31 -9.94 -19.91
N ALA A 199 -14.16 -9.92 -19.22
CA ALA A 199 -14.12 -9.70 -17.78
C ALA A 199 -12.90 -8.86 -17.37
N VAL A 200 -13.06 -8.06 -16.32
CA VAL A 200 -11.99 -7.28 -15.70
C VAL A 200 -11.83 -7.75 -14.27
N VAL A 201 -10.63 -8.24 -13.94
CA VAL A 201 -10.26 -8.49 -12.54
C VAL A 201 -9.69 -7.20 -11.97
N ARG A 202 -10.24 -6.75 -10.85
CA ARG A 202 -9.82 -5.57 -10.08
C ARG A 202 -9.28 -6.01 -8.74
N GLY A 203 -8.23 -5.33 -8.28
CA GLY A 203 -7.61 -5.66 -7.02
C GLY A 203 -6.75 -6.91 -7.11
N VAL A 204 -5.55 -6.86 -6.56
CA VAL A 204 -4.64 -8.01 -6.53
C VAL A 204 -4.15 -8.25 -5.11
N PRO A 205 -4.45 -9.39 -4.48
CA PRO A 205 -3.94 -9.66 -3.14
C PRO A 205 -2.41 -9.53 -3.10
N PRO A 206 -1.84 -8.99 -2.01
CA PRO A 206 -0.46 -8.51 -1.93
C PRO A 206 0.62 -9.58 -2.22
N ARG A 207 0.31 -10.86 -2.01
CA ARG A 207 1.24 -11.98 -2.29
C ARG A 207 0.90 -12.77 -3.54
N ILE A 208 -0.11 -12.33 -4.30
CA ILE A 208 -0.49 -12.95 -5.57
C ILE A 208 0.00 -12.06 -6.70
N SER A 209 0.66 -12.64 -7.71
CA SER A 209 1.04 -11.87 -8.89
C SER A 209 -0.16 -11.63 -9.82
N PRO A 210 -0.22 -10.47 -10.50
CA PRO A 210 -1.15 -10.26 -11.61
C PRO A 210 -1.10 -11.38 -12.65
N ARG A 211 0.09 -11.92 -12.95
CA ARG A 211 0.25 -13.10 -13.82
C ARG A 211 -0.45 -14.35 -13.29
N THR A 212 -0.36 -14.62 -11.99
CA THR A 212 -1.07 -15.75 -11.35
C THR A 212 -2.58 -15.58 -11.48
N ILE A 213 -3.08 -14.35 -11.38
CA ILE A 213 -4.49 -14.04 -11.58
C ILE A 213 -4.91 -14.28 -13.03
N ALA A 214 -4.12 -13.80 -13.99
CA ALA A 214 -4.37 -14.05 -15.40
C ALA A 214 -4.44 -15.57 -15.69
N ASP A 215 -3.44 -16.32 -15.23
CA ASP A 215 -3.40 -17.78 -15.40
C ASP A 215 -4.61 -18.47 -14.77
N TYR A 216 -5.03 -18.06 -13.57
CA TYR A 216 -6.20 -18.60 -12.90
C TYR A 216 -7.48 -18.35 -13.69
N VAL A 217 -7.72 -17.11 -14.12
CA VAL A 217 -8.95 -16.75 -14.85
C VAL A 217 -8.96 -17.42 -16.22
N GLY A 218 -7.83 -17.43 -16.94
CA GLY A 218 -7.72 -18.09 -18.24
C GLY A 218 -8.03 -19.59 -18.16
N ARG A 219 -7.55 -20.28 -17.10
CA ARG A 219 -7.86 -21.70 -16.86
C ARG A 219 -9.30 -21.94 -16.42
N THR A 220 -9.81 -21.10 -15.51
CA THR A 220 -11.13 -21.29 -14.90
C THR A 220 -12.26 -21.07 -15.90
N TYR A 221 -12.12 -20.03 -16.74
CA TYR A 221 -13.17 -19.61 -17.69
C TYR A 221 -12.87 -20.06 -19.13
N LEU A 222 -11.77 -20.77 -19.36
CA LEU A 222 -11.31 -21.20 -20.68
C LEU A 222 -11.20 -20.02 -21.67
N LEU A 223 -10.67 -18.90 -21.18
CA LEU A 223 -10.53 -17.65 -21.93
C LEU A 223 -9.06 -17.44 -22.30
N PRO A 224 -8.75 -17.04 -23.55
CA PRO A 224 -7.42 -16.55 -23.86
C PRO A 224 -7.20 -15.23 -23.12
N THR A 225 -6.30 -15.22 -22.13
CA THR A 225 -5.85 -13.97 -21.50
C THR A 225 -4.98 -13.19 -22.45
N THR A 226 -5.40 -11.96 -22.78
CA THR A 226 -4.82 -11.17 -23.87
C THR A 226 -4.09 -9.93 -23.40
N ASP A 227 -4.45 -9.34 -22.25
CA ASP A 227 -3.81 -8.08 -21.81
C ASP A 227 -3.85 -7.87 -20.29
N MET A 228 -2.79 -7.27 -19.75
CA MET A 228 -2.64 -6.98 -18.33
C MET A 228 -2.16 -5.54 -18.17
N THR A 229 -3.00 -4.70 -17.56
CA THR A 229 -2.67 -3.29 -17.33
C THR A 229 -2.45 -3.07 -15.84
N VAL A 230 -1.21 -2.76 -15.47
CA VAL A 230 -0.82 -2.46 -14.09
C VAL A 230 -0.68 -0.95 -13.94
N GLY A 231 -1.65 -0.29 -13.29
CA GLY A 231 -1.65 1.15 -13.02
C GLY A 231 -1.85 1.47 -11.53
N SER A 232 -2.55 2.57 -11.21
CA SER A 232 -3.00 2.87 -9.85
C SER A 232 -4.12 1.95 -9.35
N ASP A 233 -4.79 1.28 -10.28
CA ASP A 233 -5.71 0.16 -10.05
C ASP A 233 -5.16 -1.01 -10.87
N VAL A 234 -4.92 -2.15 -10.24
CA VAL A 234 -4.40 -3.32 -10.95
C VAL A 234 -5.56 -3.98 -11.68
N ARG A 235 -5.53 -3.92 -13.01
CA ARG A 235 -6.59 -4.47 -13.87
C ARG A 235 -6.03 -5.57 -14.75
N VAL A 236 -6.60 -6.76 -14.61
CA VAL A 236 -6.35 -7.86 -15.54
C VAL A 236 -7.54 -7.94 -16.48
N ASN A 237 -7.33 -7.60 -17.76
CA ASN A 237 -8.38 -7.65 -18.77
C ASN A 237 -8.38 -9.03 -19.43
N VAL A 238 -9.50 -9.72 -19.33
CA VAL A 238 -9.67 -11.03 -19.95
C VAL A 238 -10.66 -10.90 -21.08
N TRP A 239 -10.18 -11.06 -22.31
CA TRP A 239 -10.99 -10.93 -23.51
C TRP A 239 -11.71 -12.23 -23.83
N VAL A 240 -12.96 -12.10 -24.27
CA VAL A 240 -13.76 -13.25 -24.72
C VAL A 240 -14.03 -13.13 -26.21
N PRO A 241 -13.65 -14.16 -27.01
CA PRO A 241 -13.94 -14.15 -28.43
C PRO A 241 -15.46 -14.13 -28.70
N PRO A 242 -15.92 -13.33 -29.68
CA PRO A 242 -17.35 -13.18 -29.97
C PRO A 242 -18.03 -14.48 -30.44
N GLU A 243 -17.28 -15.44 -30.98
CA GLU A 243 -17.83 -16.67 -31.59
C GLU A 243 -18.14 -17.81 -30.58
N GLY A 244 -17.97 -17.59 -29.27
CA GLY A 244 -18.27 -18.61 -28.25
C GLY A 244 -18.55 -18.10 -26.83
N GLY A 245 -18.84 -16.80 -26.68
CA GLY A 245 -18.68 -16.07 -25.41
C GLY A 245 -19.82 -16.12 -24.39
N ASP A 246 -21.09 -16.20 -24.82
CA ASP A 246 -22.22 -15.92 -23.92
C ASP A 246 -22.41 -16.97 -22.80
N SER A 247 -22.26 -18.25 -23.11
CA SER A 247 -22.50 -19.32 -22.11
C SER A 247 -21.37 -19.46 -21.07
N ARG A 248 -20.15 -19.01 -21.39
CA ARG A 248 -18.98 -19.12 -20.49
C ARG A 248 -18.86 -17.94 -19.54
N LEU A 249 -19.42 -16.79 -19.92
CA LEU A 249 -19.52 -15.61 -19.07
C LEU A 249 -20.80 -15.58 -18.23
N ALA A 250 -21.80 -16.42 -18.53
CA ALA A 250 -23.05 -16.44 -17.79
C ALA A 250 -22.88 -16.48 -16.25
N PRO A 251 -21.96 -17.28 -15.65
CA PRO A 251 -21.71 -17.24 -14.21
C PRO A 251 -21.15 -15.90 -13.69
N LEU A 252 -20.38 -15.18 -14.52
CA LEU A 252 -19.81 -13.87 -14.21
C LEU A 252 -20.80 -12.72 -14.47
N LEU A 253 -21.80 -12.93 -15.32
CA LEU A 253 -22.85 -11.95 -15.64
C LEU A 253 -23.98 -11.97 -14.60
N GLU A 254 -24.17 -13.08 -13.89
CA GLU A 254 -25.17 -13.24 -12.83
C GLU A 254 -24.76 -12.59 -11.49
N GLY A 255 -23.52 -12.09 -11.35
CA GLY A 255 -23.07 -11.34 -10.18
C GLY A 255 -21.58 -11.02 -10.19
N THR A 256 -21.12 -10.19 -9.25
CA THR A 256 -19.68 -10.04 -8.96
C THR A 256 -19.18 -11.32 -8.31
N ASP A 257 -18.42 -12.13 -9.05
CA ASP A 257 -17.72 -13.27 -8.47
C ASP A 257 -16.44 -12.81 -7.77
N GLU A 258 -16.15 -13.44 -6.64
CA GLU A 258 -14.90 -13.20 -5.94
C GLU A 258 -13.79 -13.98 -6.62
N GLY A 259 -12.74 -13.28 -7.02
CA GLY A 259 -11.62 -13.88 -7.69
C GLY A 259 -10.69 -14.63 -6.72
N LEU A 260 -9.39 -14.60 -7.03
CA LEU A 260 -8.40 -15.20 -6.14
C LEU A 260 -8.39 -14.51 -4.79
N ARG A 261 -8.27 -15.34 -3.74
CA ARG A 261 -8.27 -14.90 -2.35
C ARG A 261 -6.97 -15.30 -1.68
N GLU A 262 -6.51 -14.44 -0.79
CA GLU A 262 -5.39 -14.68 0.11
C GLU A 262 -5.89 -14.49 1.55
N ARG A 263 -5.64 -15.47 2.41
CA ARG A 263 -5.83 -15.32 3.86
C ARG A 263 -4.54 -14.82 4.51
N ILE A 264 -4.66 -13.76 5.29
CA ILE A 264 -3.53 -13.15 6.00
C ILE A 264 -3.95 -12.75 7.42
N VAL A 265 -3.07 -13.00 8.39
CA VAL A 265 -3.21 -12.48 9.74
C VAL A 265 -2.68 -11.05 9.77
N LEU A 266 -3.54 -10.10 10.10
CA LEU A 266 -3.21 -8.69 10.27
C LEU A 266 -3.22 -8.29 11.74
N TRP A 267 -2.36 -7.35 12.12
CA TRP A 267 -2.18 -6.94 13.50
C TRP A 267 -1.66 -5.51 13.64
N LEU A 268 -2.40 -4.65 14.35
CA LEU A 268 -1.92 -3.31 14.69
C LEU A 268 -0.86 -3.32 15.81
N GLY A 269 -0.83 -4.33 16.68
CA GLY A 269 0.07 -4.42 17.83
C GLY A 269 -0.49 -3.84 19.12
N GLN A 270 -1.43 -2.89 19.01
CA GLN A 270 -2.13 -2.25 20.13
C GLN A 270 -3.43 -1.61 19.63
N PRO A 271 -4.37 -1.24 20.53
CA PRO A 271 -5.58 -0.54 20.14
C PRO A 271 -5.28 0.76 19.37
N LEU A 272 -6.05 1.03 18.31
CA LEU A 272 -5.91 2.22 17.47
C LEU A 272 -6.05 3.51 18.29
N SER A 273 -6.99 3.53 19.23
CA SER A 273 -7.18 4.65 20.17
C SER A 273 -5.94 4.90 21.02
N GLN A 274 -5.32 3.85 21.55
CA GLN A 274 -4.06 3.95 22.30
C GLN A 274 -2.92 4.44 21.40
N PHE A 275 -2.78 3.87 20.20
CA PHE A 275 -1.77 4.27 19.24
C PHE A 275 -1.87 5.77 18.92
N LEU A 276 -3.06 6.27 18.59
CA LEU A 276 -3.29 7.67 18.26
C LEU A 276 -3.08 8.58 19.48
N ALA A 277 -3.52 8.18 20.67
CA ALA A 277 -3.28 8.95 21.89
C ALA A 277 -1.79 9.11 22.21
N GLU A 278 -1.01 8.03 22.05
CA GLU A 278 0.45 8.06 22.22
C GLU A 278 1.12 8.93 21.15
N TRP A 279 0.67 8.80 19.90
CA TRP A 279 1.17 9.58 18.78
C TRP A 279 0.91 11.08 18.96
N ILE A 280 -0.32 11.47 19.35
CA ILE A 280 -0.70 12.85 19.67
C ILE A 280 0.13 13.38 20.84
N ARG A 281 0.29 12.59 21.91
CA ARG A 281 1.11 12.99 23.08
C ARG A 281 2.56 13.27 22.69
N ARG A 282 3.13 12.46 21.79
CA ARG A 282 4.51 12.61 21.31
C ARG A 282 4.71 13.90 20.51
N HIS A 283 3.75 14.26 19.67
CA HIS A 283 3.87 15.38 18.73
C HIS A 283 3.23 16.68 19.20
N GLY A 284 2.35 16.59 20.20
CA GLY A 284 1.51 17.69 20.68
C GLY A 284 0.21 17.83 19.87
N PRO A 285 -0.89 18.23 20.53
CA PRO A 285 -2.22 18.29 19.90
C PRO A 285 -2.29 19.30 18.74
N ASP A 286 -1.59 20.43 18.82
CA ASP A 286 -1.63 21.45 17.77
C ASP A 286 -0.94 20.99 16.48
N ARG A 287 0.19 20.30 16.60
CA ARG A 287 0.87 19.69 15.45
C ARG A 287 0.04 18.55 14.86
N ALA A 288 -0.59 17.74 15.71
CA ALA A 288 -1.50 16.69 15.27
C ALA A 288 -2.70 17.25 14.48
N ARG A 289 -3.30 18.36 14.93
CA ARG A 289 -4.35 19.08 14.18
C ARG A 289 -3.87 19.60 12.84
N ALA A 290 -2.64 20.13 12.76
CA ALA A 290 -2.07 20.54 11.48
C ALA A 290 -1.88 19.33 10.52
N GLY A 291 -1.60 18.14 11.06
CA GLY A 291 -1.56 16.89 10.29
C GLY A 291 -2.92 16.50 9.69
N LEU A 292 -4.03 16.77 10.38
CA LEU A 292 -5.38 16.56 9.83
C LEU A 292 -5.61 17.37 8.55
N THR A 293 -5.09 18.60 8.46
CA THR A 293 -5.22 19.43 7.26
C THR A 293 -4.51 18.80 6.05
N VAL A 294 -3.34 18.19 6.27
CA VAL A 294 -2.64 17.42 5.23
C VAL A 294 -3.50 16.24 4.78
N LEU A 295 -4.00 15.44 5.74
CA LEU A 295 -4.87 14.30 5.45
C LEU A 295 -6.15 14.68 4.69
N ALA A 296 -6.80 15.79 5.05
CA ALA A 296 -8.01 16.27 4.40
C ALA A 296 -7.74 16.68 2.94
N THR A 297 -6.59 17.29 2.68
CA THR A 297 -6.16 17.64 1.32
C THR A 297 -5.91 16.39 0.51
N THR A 298 -5.20 15.41 1.08
CA THR A 298 -4.92 14.11 0.44
C THR A 298 -6.19 13.30 0.17
N ALA A 299 -7.19 13.36 1.05
CA ALA A 299 -8.46 12.65 0.86
C ALA A 299 -9.32 13.22 -0.29
N SER A 300 -8.97 14.41 -0.79
CA SER A 300 -9.69 15.09 -1.87
C SER A 300 -9.08 14.85 -3.26
N GLU A 301 -7.89 14.24 -3.32
CA GLU A 301 -7.16 13.87 -4.55
C GLU A 301 -7.51 12.44 -4.96
#